data_AF-A0A3D0C774-F1
#
_entry.id   AF-A0A3D0C774-F1
#
_cell.length_a   1.000
_cell.length_b   1.000
_cell.length_c   1.000
_cell.angle_alpha   90.00
_cell.angle_beta   90.00
_cell.angle_gamma   90.00
#
_symmetry.space_group_name_H-M   'P 1'
#
loop_
_entity.id
_entity.type
_entity.pdbx_description
1 polymer ?
#
loop_
_entity_poly.entity_id
_entity_poly.type
_entity_poly.pdbx_seq_one_letter_code
_entity_poly.pdbx_strand_id
1 'polypeptide(L)' 'TIGAKYGVVLNDGNELSFRLEYYRQTPTNAGFTDPNALNGQDIYPVVEAIIAQVSYSF' A
#
# COMPACT_ATOMS: atom_id res chain seq x y z
N THR A 1 6.15 -2.26 0.73
CA THR A 1 5.11 -1.77 1.64
C THR A 1 5.68 -1.69 3.03
N ILE A 2 5.49 -0.57 3.73
CA ILE A 2 5.95 -0.37 5.11
C ILE A 2 4.72 0.01 5.92
N GLY A 3 4.44 -0.68 7.02
CA GLY A 3 3.27 -0.41 7.83
C GLY A 3 3.49 -0.64 9.31
N ALA A 4 2.70 0.06 10.12
CA ALA A 4 2.61 -0.09 11.56
C ALA A 4 1.18 -0.49 11.94
N LYS A 5 1.06 -1.42 12.88
CA LYS A 5 -0.22 -1.80 13.49
C LYS A 5 -0.13 -1.60 14.99
N TYR A 6 -1.15 -1.01 15.59
CA TYR A 6 -1.31 -0.88 17.03
C TYR A 6 -2.69 -1.39 17.45
N GLY A 7 -2.73 -2.24 18.47
CA GLY A 7 -3.96 -2.83 19.01
C GLY A 7 -4.11 -2.51 20.48
N VAL A 8 -5.34 -2.27 20.92
CA VAL A 8 -5.74 -2.03 22.30
C VAL A 8 -6.87 -2.99 22.66
N VAL A 9 -6.70 -3.67 23.79
CA VAL A 9 -7.75 -4.49 24.40
C VAL A 9 -8.61 -3.56 25.26
N LEU A 10 -9.92 -3.57 25.02
CA LEU A 10 -10.91 -2.84 25.78
C LEU A 10 -11.45 -3.72 26.92
N ASN A 11 -12.20 -3.10 27.83
CA ASN A 11 -12.93 -3.82 28.86
C ASN A 11 -13.85 -4.89 28.23
N ASP A 12 -14.03 -5.99 28.95
CA ASP A 12 -14.79 -7.16 28.54
C ASP A 12 -14.17 -8.00 27.39
N GLY A 13 -12.89 -7.77 27.06
CA GLY A 13 -12.14 -8.61 26.10
C GLY A 13 -12.29 -8.21 24.64
N ASN A 14 -13.00 -7.11 24.35
CA ASN A 14 -13.08 -6.53 23.01
C ASN A 14 -11.71 -6.02 22.55
N GLU A 15 -11.42 -6.04 21.25
CA GLU A 15 -10.17 -5.50 20.68
C GLU A 15 -10.46 -4.40 19.67
N LEU A 16 -9.71 -3.30 19.75
CA LEU A 16 -9.68 -2.27 18.73
C LEU A 16 -8.26 -2.15 18.19
N SER A 17 -8.10 -2.18 16.87
CA SER A 17 -6.79 -2.04 16.23
C SER A 17 -6.78 -1.02 15.11
N PHE A 18 -5.66 -0.31 15.03
CA PHE A 18 -5.35 0.67 14.01
C PHE A 18 -4.18 0.15 13.20
N ARG A 19 -4.28 0.23 11.87
CA ARG A 19 -3.19 -0.06 10.95
C ARG A 19 -2.99 1.13 10.03
N LEU A 20 -1.74 1.56 9.93
CA LEU A 20 -1.30 2.55 8.95
C LEU A 20 -0.24 1.89 8.07
N GLU A 21 -0.44 1.95 6.76
CA GLU A 21 0.44 1.33 5.78
C GLU A 21 0.75 2.30 4.66
N TYR A 22 2.03 2.44 4.33
CA TYR A 22 2.54 3.15 3.18
C TYR A 22 2.91 2.13 2.10
N TYR A 23 2.16 2.18 1.02
CA TYR A 23 2.34 1.36 -0.16
C TYR A 23 3.05 2.18 -1.23
N ARG A 24 4.15 1.65 -1.77
CA ARG A 24 4.86 2.23 -2.90
C ARG A 24 5.23 1.11 -3.86
N GLN A 25 4.81 1.26 -5.11
CA GLN A 25 5.14 0.37 -6.21
C GLN A 25 5.83 1.20 -7.29
N THR A 26 7.05 0.78 -7.65
CA THR A 26 7.80 1.30 -8.79
C THR A 26 7.71 0.26 -9.90
N PRO A 27 6.67 0.28 -10.74
CA PRO A 27 6.61 -0.63 -11.87
C PRO A 27 7.81 -0.38 -12.79
N THR A 28 8.42 -1.46 -13.27
CA THR A 28 9.50 -1.42 -14.25
C THR A 28 9.09 -2.23 -15.47
N ASN A 29 9.65 -1.89 -16.63
CA ASN A 29 9.44 -2.67 -17.86
C ASN A 29 9.74 -4.15 -17.60
N ALA A 30 8.79 -5.03 -17.97
CA ALA A 30 8.86 -6.48 -17.77
C ALA A 30 9.81 -7.21 -18.75
N GLY A 31 10.78 -6.51 -19.33
CA GLY A 31 11.78 -7.08 -20.25
C GLY A 31 11.37 -7.06 -21.73
N PHE A 32 10.41 -6.21 -22.10
CA PHE A 32 9.94 -6.07 -23.48
C PHE A 32 10.69 -4.95 -24.20
N THR A 33 10.97 -5.14 -25.50
CA THR A 33 11.49 -4.08 -26.36
C THR A 33 10.41 -3.02 -26.53
N ASP A 34 10.60 -1.86 -25.90
CA ASP A 34 9.66 -0.74 -26.00
C ASP A 34 9.51 -0.31 -27.47
N PRO A 35 8.28 -0.27 -28.02
CA PRO A 35 8.04 0.32 -29.33
C PRO A 35 8.59 1.75 -29.36
N ASN A 36 9.34 2.13 -30.40
CA ASN A 36 9.97 3.46 -30.53
C ASN A 36 8.99 4.64 -30.29
N ALA A 37 7.69 4.43 -30.49
CA ALA A 37 6.62 5.41 -30.26
C ALA A 37 6.31 5.71 -28.77
N LEU A 38 6.79 4.89 -27.84
CA LEU A 38 6.52 4.99 -26.39
C LEU A 38 7.74 5.43 -25.57
N ASN A 39 8.90 5.65 -26.21
CA ASN A 39 10.19 5.94 -25.57
C ASN A 39 10.23 7.27 -24.77
N GLY A 40 9.20 8.12 -24.89
CA GLY A 40 9.07 9.40 -24.18
C GLY A 40 7.84 9.52 -23.29
N GLN A 41 7.06 8.45 -23.12
CA GLN A 41 5.85 8.45 -22.31
C GLN A 41 6.12 7.77 -20.97
N ASP A 42 5.60 8.33 -19.87
CA ASP A 42 5.64 7.69 -18.55
C ASP A 42 4.60 6.56 -18.48
N ILE A 43 4.93 5.43 -19.11
CA ILE A 43 4.08 4.22 -19.15
C ILE A 43 4.22 3.34 -17.90
N TYR A 44 5.12 3.70 -16.98
CA TYR A 44 5.34 3.00 -15.71
C TYR A 44 5.29 3.98 -14.52
N PRO A 45 4.13 4.60 -14.27
CA PRO A 45 4.01 5.58 -13.20
C PRO A 45 4.23 4.92 -11.84
N VAL A 46 4.97 5.60 -10.96
CA VAL A 46 5.10 5.19 -9.57
C VAL A 46 3.74 5.32 -8.88
N VAL A 47 3.29 4.25 -8.23
CA VAL A 47 2.05 4.24 -7.47
C VAL A 47 2.38 4.32 -5.99
N GLU A 48 1.84 5.34 -5.32
CA GLU A 48 1.99 5.56 -3.88
C GLU A 48 0.60 5.64 -3.24
N ALA A 49 0.40 4.96 -2.12
CA ALA A 49 -0.85 5.00 -1.37
C ALA A 49 -0.58 4.96 0.13
N ILE A 50 -1.41 5.68 0.89
CA ILE A 50 -1.47 5.60 2.34
C ILE A 50 -2.79 4.91 2.69
N ILE A 51 -2.69 3.81 3.43
CA ILE A 51 -3.83 2.99 3.84
C ILE A 51 -3.97 3.13 5.34
N ALA A 52 -5.12 3.64 5.78
CA ALA A 52 -5.52 3.66 7.19
C ALA A 52 -6.69 2.70 7.40
N GLN A 53 -6.56 1.78 8.36
CA GLN A 53 -7.57 0.79 8.68
C GLN A 53 -7.85 0.81 10.18
N VAL A 54 -9.14 0.81 10.53
CA VAL A 54 -9.64 0.62 11.90
C VAL A 54 -10.42 -0.68 11.94
N SER A 55 -10.10 -1.54 12.91
CA SER A 55 -10.76 -2.83 13.09
C SER A 55 -11.25 -2.94 14.53
N TYR A 56 -12.47 -3.46 14.70
CA TYR A 56 -13.08 -3.75 16.00
C TYR A 56 -13.48 -5.22 16.04
N SER A 57 -13.15 -5.92 17.13
CA SER A 57 -13.51 -7.32 17.38
C SER A 57 -14.29 -7.41 18.68
N PHE A 58 -15.40 -8.16 18.64
CA PHE A 58 -16.25 -8.52 19.78
C PHE A 58 -16.01 -9.98 20.20
#